data_AF-A0A520QK25-F1
#
_entry.id   AF-A0A520QK25-F1
#
_cell.length_a   1.000
_cell.length_b   1.000
_cell.length_c   1.000
_cell.angle_alpha   90.00
_cell.angle_beta   90.00
_cell.angle_gamma   90.00
#
_symmetry.space_group_name_H-M   'P 1'
#
loop_
_entity.id
_entity.type
_entity.pdbx_description
1 polymer ?
#
loop_
_entity_poly.entity_id
_entity_poly.type
_entity_poly.pdbx_seq_one_letter_code
_entity_poly.pdbx_strand_id
1 'polypeptide(L)'
;MRRVLLVVPLVVGAGLLPGCFLDRAGFGSAREDGGPVDGRVPPRDARVEDARMEEDTGVPPRDGGRCDPAAPDLCNGFDDDCDPSSADGADEPGIGEPCDDARDADLCADGTQACIGGFLVCDGDDGDQPDEVELCNGLDDDCDPSTPDGSAEVTLGGSCDDDDPDLCPDGTWSCADGALSCVGGGTSPMELCNGVDDDCDPSTPDGSEDPGVGAACDDADADLCAEGALACVDGALACVGDDGDQPDEVELCNGLDDDCDPGTPDGMGDPSLGRPCDGGDSDRCEEGMWICDSGSMRCTDGSGDSIESCNGLDDDCDGSVDEGAGCPCTHRVNPNDGHGFIFCGGWGDQRSWTDARDWCRGGGRGYELARVDSRVEMRWIDQQLDDIAGNRRWWIGANDRAAEGTYAWTDGSSATYTNWRSGEPNNAGDEDCVHVDPQSDGRDTRGGWNDADCGLSDRFVCEAGP
;
A
#
# COMPACT_ATOMS: atom_id res chain seq x y z
N MET A 1 -37.65 27.05 13.16
CA MET A 1 -38.74 26.12 12.79
C MET A 1 -38.60 25.72 11.33
N ARG A 2 -38.30 24.45 11.02
CA ARG A 2 -38.70 23.71 9.80
C ARG A 2 -38.11 22.30 9.92
N ARG A 3 -38.97 21.30 10.17
CA ARG A 3 -38.60 19.89 10.17
C ARG A 3 -38.84 19.33 8.78
N VAL A 4 -37.84 18.72 8.16
CA VAL A 4 -38.03 17.88 6.98
C VAL A 4 -38.19 16.44 7.47
N LEU A 5 -39.27 15.80 7.04
CA LEU A 5 -39.66 14.46 7.45
C LEU A 5 -39.31 13.51 6.31
N LEU A 6 -38.29 12.67 6.47
CA LEU A 6 -38.00 11.59 5.51
C LEU A 6 -38.58 10.27 6.02
N VAL A 7 -39.32 9.57 5.16
CA VAL A 7 -40.05 8.35 5.49
C VAL A 7 -39.28 7.13 4.98
N VAL A 8 -39.01 6.20 5.88
CA VAL A 8 -38.43 4.89 5.61
C VAL A 8 -39.47 3.96 4.96
N PRO A 9 -39.10 3.13 3.98
CA PRO A 9 -39.73 1.84 3.75
C PRO A 9 -38.85 0.71 4.27
N LEU A 10 -39.38 -0.02 5.25
CA LEU A 10 -38.84 -1.28 5.75
C LEU A 10 -39.05 -2.36 4.67
N VAL A 11 -38.03 -3.17 4.34
CA VAL A 11 -38.22 -4.39 3.54
C VAL A 11 -37.94 -5.61 4.40
N VAL A 12 -38.94 -6.47 4.54
CA VAL A 12 -38.87 -7.75 5.26
C VAL A 12 -39.31 -8.86 4.31
N GLY A 13 -38.48 -9.90 4.22
CA GLY A 13 -38.77 -11.17 3.52
C GLY A 13 -37.52 -12.05 3.60
N ALA A 14 -37.52 -13.15 4.35
CA ALA A 14 -37.97 -14.46 3.88
C ALA A 14 -37.27 -14.83 2.54
N GLY A 15 -36.26 -15.71 2.49
CA GLY A 15 -36.01 -16.89 3.31
C GLY A 15 -36.68 -18.11 2.67
N LEU A 16 -35.90 -18.95 1.99
CA LEU A 16 -36.27 -20.32 1.59
C LEU A 16 -35.04 -21.08 1.06
N LEU A 17 -34.83 -22.29 1.59
CA LEU A 17 -34.02 -23.34 0.97
C LEU A 17 -34.69 -23.83 -0.33
N PRO A 18 -33.95 -24.55 -1.19
CA PRO A 18 -34.42 -25.91 -1.45
C PRO A 18 -33.28 -26.93 -1.46
N GLY A 19 -33.45 -27.98 -0.67
CA GLY A 19 -32.92 -29.29 -1.02
C GLY A 19 -34.00 -30.16 -1.67
N CYS A 20 -33.59 -31.38 -2.02
CA CYS A 20 -34.40 -32.60 -2.21
C CYS A 20 -34.93 -33.00 -3.61
N PHE A 21 -34.46 -34.21 -3.97
CA PHE A 21 -35.02 -35.24 -4.88
C PHE A 21 -34.88 -35.07 -6.41
N LEU A 22 -34.07 -35.96 -6.99
CA LEU A 22 -34.61 -37.19 -7.58
C LEU A 22 -33.64 -38.38 -7.36
N ASP A 23 -34.15 -39.47 -6.78
CA ASP A 23 -33.49 -40.79 -6.72
C ASP A 23 -34.26 -41.74 -7.66
N ARG A 24 -33.56 -42.47 -8.54
CA ARG A 24 -34.01 -43.82 -8.93
C ARG A 24 -32.92 -44.74 -9.47
N ALA A 25 -32.43 -45.62 -8.60
CA ALA A 25 -32.11 -47.05 -8.78
C ALA A 25 -31.88 -47.67 -10.18
N GLY A 26 -30.84 -48.51 -10.31
CA GLY A 26 -30.63 -49.39 -11.47
C GLY A 26 -29.52 -50.46 -11.34
N PHE A 27 -29.69 -51.45 -10.45
CA PHE A 27 -28.86 -52.68 -10.43
C PHE A 27 -29.48 -53.77 -11.33
N GLY A 28 -28.66 -54.53 -12.08
CA GLY A 28 -29.05 -55.73 -12.86
C GLY A 28 -28.47 -55.71 -14.28
N SER A 29 -27.59 -56.60 -14.77
CA SER A 29 -27.48 -58.09 -14.70
C SER A 29 -28.18 -58.81 -15.87
N ALA A 30 -27.67 -60.01 -16.20
CA ALA A 30 -27.87 -60.83 -17.42
C ALA A 30 -27.13 -60.30 -18.68
N ARG A 31 -26.23 -61.03 -19.36
CA ARG A 31 -26.01 -62.48 -19.61
C ARG A 31 -27.06 -63.12 -20.55
N GLU A 32 -26.58 -64.11 -21.30
CA GLU A 32 -27.21 -64.93 -22.36
C GLU A 32 -26.93 -64.43 -23.79
N ASP A 33 -26.70 -65.29 -24.79
CA ASP A 33 -26.02 -66.61 -24.86
C ASP A 33 -25.93 -66.96 -26.36
N GLY A 34 -24.90 -67.71 -26.81
CA GLY A 34 -24.89 -68.24 -28.18
C GLY A 34 -23.53 -68.41 -28.87
N GLY A 35 -22.83 -69.50 -28.56
CA GLY A 35 -22.01 -70.18 -29.59
C GLY A 35 -22.83 -71.28 -30.28
N PRO A 36 -22.20 -72.28 -30.94
CA PRO A 36 -20.88 -72.30 -31.56
C PRO A 36 -20.93 -72.99 -32.95
N VAL A 37 -19.81 -73.57 -33.41
CA VAL A 37 -19.61 -74.46 -34.60
C VAL A 37 -19.70 -73.76 -35.98
N ASP A 38 -19.06 -74.21 -37.06
CA ASP A 38 -18.18 -75.35 -37.39
C ASP A 38 -17.29 -74.82 -38.56
N GLY A 39 -15.98 -75.02 -38.71
CA GLY A 39 -15.16 -76.21 -38.54
C GLY A 39 -14.50 -76.58 -39.89
N ARG A 40 -13.45 -77.41 -39.83
CA ARG A 40 -12.87 -78.31 -40.88
C ARG A 40 -11.35 -78.25 -41.02
N VAL A 41 -10.70 -79.03 -40.16
CA VAL A 41 -9.68 -79.98 -40.64
C VAL A 41 -10.39 -81.03 -41.53
N PRO A 42 -9.76 -81.49 -42.62
CA PRO A 42 -9.94 -82.87 -43.05
C PRO A 42 -8.59 -83.63 -43.18
N PRO A 43 -8.59 -84.98 -43.07
CA PRO A 43 -7.40 -85.76 -42.74
C PRO A 43 -6.98 -86.74 -43.86
N ARG A 44 -5.91 -87.52 -43.62
CA ARG A 44 -5.85 -88.99 -43.77
C ARG A 44 -4.48 -89.51 -43.30
N ASP A 45 -4.37 -90.39 -42.30
CA ASP A 45 -4.76 -91.82 -42.25
C ASP A 45 -3.95 -92.75 -43.19
N ALA A 46 -2.95 -93.43 -42.62
CA ALA A 46 -2.84 -94.90 -42.48
C ALA A 46 -1.46 -95.24 -41.84
N ARG A 47 -1.39 -95.98 -40.72
CA ARG A 47 -1.20 -97.46 -40.64
C ARG A 47 -0.15 -97.99 -41.64
N VAL A 48 0.83 -98.79 -41.21
CA VAL A 48 0.64 -100.22 -40.83
C VAL A 48 1.70 -100.70 -39.81
N GLU A 49 1.34 -101.75 -39.07
CA GLU A 49 2.15 -102.44 -38.05
C GLU A 49 3.15 -103.47 -38.62
N ASP A 50 4.13 -103.85 -37.77
CA ASP A 50 4.85 -105.13 -37.67
C ASP A 50 4.84 -106.11 -38.87
N ALA A 51 6.04 -106.37 -39.41
CA ALA A 51 6.37 -107.65 -40.03
C ALA A 51 7.84 -108.02 -39.80
N ARG A 52 8.07 -109.20 -39.21
CA ARG A 52 9.39 -109.82 -39.00
C ARG A 52 9.81 -110.65 -40.21
N MET A 53 11.13 -110.90 -40.32
CA MET A 53 11.77 -111.94 -41.15
C MET A 53 11.64 -111.66 -42.68
N GLU A 54 12.61 -112.01 -43.53
CA GLU A 54 13.51 -113.17 -43.43
C GLU A 54 15.01 -112.85 -43.59
N GLU A 55 15.83 -113.85 -43.27
CA GLU A 55 17.21 -113.96 -43.71
C GLU A 55 17.27 -113.99 -45.25
N ASP A 56 18.15 -113.19 -45.88
CA ASP A 56 18.70 -113.58 -47.20
C ASP A 56 20.20 -113.86 -47.06
N THR A 57 20.54 -115.12 -47.31
CA THR A 57 21.87 -115.70 -47.16
C THR A 57 22.70 -115.43 -48.42
N GLY A 58 23.69 -114.51 -48.39
CA GLY A 58 24.47 -114.22 -49.59
C GLY A 58 25.73 -113.36 -49.46
N VAL A 59 26.84 -113.97 -49.03
CA VAL A 59 28.22 -113.42 -49.11
C VAL A 59 28.93 -114.10 -50.31
N PRO A 60 29.84 -113.47 -51.10
CA PRO A 60 30.10 -112.05 -51.45
C PRO A 60 30.29 -111.85 -53.01
N PRO A 61 30.89 -110.76 -53.54
CA PRO A 61 32.35 -110.47 -53.49
C PRO A 61 32.66 -109.03 -52.99
N ARG A 62 33.61 -108.82 -52.06
CA ARG A 62 35.06 -108.65 -52.30
C ARG A 62 35.43 -107.56 -53.32
N ASP A 63 35.68 -106.34 -52.82
CA ASP A 63 36.97 -105.64 -52.82
C ASP A 63 36.71 -104.35 -52.00
N GLY A 64 37.47 -104.04 -50.94
CA GLY A 64 38.92 -103.87 -51.00
C GLY A 64 39.32 -102.39 -51.13
N GLY A 65 38.51 -101.47 -50.59
CA GLY A 65 38.84 -100.06 -50.48
C GLY A 65 40.16 -99.90 -49.73
N ARG A 66 41.15 -99.35 -50.42
CA ARG A 66 42.41 -98.93 -49.82
C ARG A 66 42.24 -97.46 -49.44
N CYS A 67 42.54 -97.12 -48.19
CA CYS A 67 43.04 -95.81 -47.86
C CYS A 67 44.27 -95.49 -48.74
N ASP A 68 44.50 -94.21 -49.04
CA ASP A 68 45.60 -93.75 -49.89
C ASP A 68 46.49 -92.79 -49.09
N PRO A 69 47.76 -93.14 -48.76
CA PRO A 69 48.71 -92.29 -48.02
C PRO A 69 49.13 -90.96 -48.68
N ALA A 70 48.37 -90.50 -49.66
CA ALA A 70 48.48 -89.20 -50.30
C ALA A 70 47.12 -88.47 -50.44
N ALA A 71 46.02 -89.04 -49.93
CA ALA A 71 44.75 -88.36 -49.74
C ALA A 71 44.76 -87.57 -48.41
N PRO A 72 44.00 -86.47 -48.30
CA PRO A 72 43.70 -85.87 -47.00
C PRO A 72 42.72 -86.75 -46.21
N ASP A 73 42.81 -86.69 -44.89
CA ASP A 73 41.82 -87.26 -43.97
C ASP A 73 40.55 -86.37 -43.98
N LEU A 74 39.44 -86.91 -44.47
CA LEU A 74 38.17 -86.20 -44.70
C LEU A 74 37.12 -86.59 -43.65
N CYS A 75 36.26 -85.65 -43.27
CA CYS A 75 35.27 -85.84 -42.22
C CYS A 75 34.09 -86.69 -42.72
N ASN A 76 34.24 -88.01 -42.67
CA ASN A 76 33.28 -88.96 -43.26
C ASN A 76 33.17 -90.31 -42.50
N GLY A 77 33.93 -90.49 -41.41
CA GLY A 77 33.95 -91.70 -40.59
C GLY A 77 34.87 -92.81 -41.08
N PHE A 78 35.77 -92.53 -42.03
CA PHE A 78 36.78 -93.46 -42.55
C PHE A 78 38.20 -92.89 -42.44
N ASP A 79 39.15 -93.78 -42.14
CA ASP A 79 40.59 -93.52 -42.26
C ASP A 79 40.95 -93.53 -43.75
N ASP A 80 40.98 -92.34 -44.37
CA ASP A 80 41.20 -92.16 -45.81
C ASP A 80 42.69 -92.12 -46.20
N ASP A 81 43.59 -91.72 -45.28
CA ASP A 81 45.04 -91.55 -45.54
C ASP A 81 45.92 -92.71 -45.02
N CYS A 82 45.35 -93.71 -44.36
CA CYS A 82 46.03 -94.82 -43.69
C CYS A 82 46.89 -94.43 -42.46
N ASP A 83 46.77 -93.23 -41.89
CA ASP A 83 47.43 -92.89 -40.62
C ASP A 83 46.46 -93.05 -39.43
N PRO A 84 46.49 -94.17 -38.68
CA PRO A 84 45.62 -94.35 -37.51
C PRO A 84 45.96 -93.42 -36.32
N SER A 85 46.76 -92.37 -36.52
CA SER A 85 47.03 -91.29 -35.58
C SER A 85 46.57 -89.90 -36.06
N SER A 86 46.13 -89.75 -37.31
CA SER A 86 45.21 -88.65 -37.67
C SER A 86 43.83 -88.92 -37.04
N ALA A 87 42.98 -87.90 -37.07
CA ALA A 87 41.59 -88.02 -36.65
C ALA A 87 40.71 -87.71 -37.86
N ASP A 88 39.62 -88.46 -38.02
CA ASP A 88 38.55 -88.26 -39.01
C ASP A 88 38.34 -86.76 -39.31
N GLY A 89 38.72 -86.34 -40.52
CA GLY A 89 38.65 -84.94 -40.97
C GLY A 89 39.87 -84.05 -40.66
N ALA A 90 41.01 -84.56 -40.21
CA ALA A 90 42.16 -83.74 -39.80
C ALA A 90 42.72 -82.80 -40.90
N ASP A 91 42.50 -83.12 -42.18
CA ASP A 91 42.87 -82.30 -43.33
C ASP A 91 41.63 -81.81 -44.12
N GLU A 92 40.42 -81.91 -43.56
CA GLU A 92 39.17 -81.45 -44.18
C GLU A 92 39.18 -79.93 -44.35
N PRO A 93 39.06 -79.40 -45.58
CA PRO A 93 39.08 -77.96 -45.83
C PRO A 93 37.85 -77.25 -45.24
N GLY A 94 38.04 -76.56 -44.12
CA GLY A 94 37.01 -75.77 -43.44
C GLY A 94 37.03 -75.92 -41.91
N ILE A 95 37.63 -77.00 -41.38
CA ILE A 95 37.70 -77.19 -39.92
C ILE A 95 38.49 -76.05 -39.26
N GLY A 96 37.88 -75.46 -38.22
CA GLY A 96 38.40 -74.29 -37.50
C GLY A 96 38.06 -72.93 -38.10
N GLU A 97 37.41 -72.86 -39.27
CA GLU A 97 36.80 -71.64 -39.78
C GLU A 97 35.43 -71.40 -39.12
N PRO A 98 34.96 -70.14 -38.98
CA PRO A 98 33.69 -69.83 -38.32
C PRO A 98 32.44 -70.32 -39.08
N CYS A 99 31.33 -70.47 -38.35
CA CYS A 99 30.03 -70.94 -38.85
C CYS A 99 28.85 -70.29 -38.09
N ASP A 100 27.62 -70.52 -38.58
CA ASP A 100 26.40 -69.70 -38.37
C ASP A 100 25.16 -70.55 -38.77
N ASP A 101 24.11 -70.66 -37.94
CA ASP A 101 22.79 -71.29 -38.26
C ASP A 101 21.80 -70.24 -38.78
N ALA A 102 21.02 -70.63 -39.78
CA ALA A 102 20.03 -69.75 -40.41
C ALA A 102 18.70 -69.66 -39.63
N ARG A 103 18.69 -69.64 -38.28
CA ARG A 103 17.44 -69.73 -37.46
C ARG A 103 17.34 -68.81 -36.24
N ASP A 104 18.05 -67.72 -36.33
CA ASP A 104 18.60 -66.95 -35.24
C ASP A 104 17.83 -65.58 -35.02
N ALA A 105 17.91 -64.92 -33.83
CA ALA A 105 17.31 -63.61 -33.40
C ALA A 105 18.11 -62.38 -32.70
N ASP A 106 19.46 -62.25 -32.52
CA ASP A 106 20.24 -61.07 -31.98
C ASP A 106 21.69 -60.67 -32.52
N LEU A 107 22.48 -61.44 -33.32
CA LEU A 107 23.55 -61.07 -34.33
C LEU A 107 25.06 -61.40 -34.14
N CYS A 108 25.47 -62.17 -33.13
CA CYS A 108 26.90 -62.44 -32.86
C CYS A 108 27.47 -63.69 -33.60
N ALA A 109 28.69 -64.18 -33.30
CA ALA A 109 29.39 -65.17 -34.15
C ALA A 109 29.51 -66.59 -33.55
N ASP A 110 28.78 -67.53 -34.13
CA ASP A 110 28.33 -68.81 -33.53
C ASP A 110 29.32 -69.99 -33.61
N GLY A 111 30.60 -69.72 -33.34
CA GLY A 111 31.61 -70.78 -33.19
C GLY A 111 32.31 -71.19 -34.47
N THR A 112 32.74 -72.47 -34.56
CA THR A 112 33.66 -72.95 -35.62
C THR A 112 33.33 -74.35 -36.13
N GLN A 113 33.62 -74.61 -37.40
CA GLN A 113 33.38 -75.91 -38.04
C GLN A 113 34.27 -77.00 -37.43
N ALA A 114 33.67 -78.12 -37.02
CA ALA A 114 34.36 -79.27 -36.44
C ALA A 114 33.85 -80.59 -37.05
N CYS A 115 34.71 -81.62 -37.06
CA CYS A 115 34.29 -82.98 -37.42
C CYS A 115 33.74 -83.72 -36.19
N ILE A 116 32.44 -84.03 -36.19
CA ILE A 116 31.77 -84.69 -35.07
C ILE A 116 31.01 -85.92 -35.59
N GLY A 117 31.60 -87.10 -35.37
CA GLY A 117 30.97 -88.38 -35.70
C GLY A 117 30.88 -88.70 -37.19
N GLY A 118 31.85 -88.26 -37.99
CA GLY A 118 31.89 -88.45 -39.45
C GLY A 118 31.05 -87.45 -40.24
N PHE A 119 30.72 -86.29 -39.65
CA PHE A 119 30.03 -85.18 -40.30
C PHE A 119 30.60 -83.84 -39.84
N LEU A 120 30.67 -82.89 -40.77
CA LEU A 120 31.03 -81.50 -40.48
C LEU A 120 29.84 -80.81 -39.80
N VAL A 121 30.06 -80.26 -38.60
CA VAL A 121 29.06 -79.63 -37.74
C VAL A 121 29.59 -78.27 -37.27
N CYS A 122 28.71 -77.29 -37.05
CA CYS A 122 29.09 -76.05 -36.37
C CYS A 122 29.20 -76.33 -34.86
N ASP A 123 30.37 -76.11 -34.27
CA ASP A 123 30.66 -76.36 -32.86
C ASP A 123 30.97 -75.03 -32.16
N GLY A 124 30.06 -74.61 -31.28
CA GLY A 124 30.06 -73.32 -30.60
C GLY A 124 28.80 -72.46 -30.80
N ASP A 125 27.82 -72.99 -31.53
CA ASP A 125 26.56 -72.36 -31.93
C ASP A 125 25.49 -72.46 -30.82
N ASP A 126 25.07 -71.31 -30.27
CA ASP A 126 23.90 -71.16 -29.39
C ASP A 126 22.73 -70.45 -30.07
N GLY A 127 23.04 -69.51 -30.98
CA GLY A 127 22.30 -69.14 -32.18
C GLY A 127 21.23 -68.06 -31.98
N ASP A 128 21.55 -66.80 -32.32
CA ASP A 128 20.59 -65.70 -32.58
C ASP A 128 21.17 -64.53 -33.52
N GLN A 129 20.36 -63.91 -34.46
CA GLN A 129 20.44 -62.78 -35.45
C GLN A 129 19.05 -62.12 -35.83
N PRO A 130 18.66 -60.85 -35.45
CA PRO A 130 19.13 -59.69 -36.20
C PRO A 130 19.38 -58.40 -35.39
N ASP A 131 20.13 -57.49 -36.01
CA ASP A 131 20.43 -56.10 -35.65
C ASP A 131 19.46 -55.42 -34.66
N GLU A 132 19.72 -55.59 -33.36
CA GLU A 132 19.16 -54.74 -32.32
C GLU A 132 19.97 -53.41 -32.30
N VAL A 133 19.28 -52.30 -32.08
CA VAL A 133 19.96 -51.01 -31.89
C VAL A 133 20.53 -50.99 -30.47
N GLU A 134 21.68 -50.37 -30.24
CA GLU A 134 22.28 -50.26 -28.90
C GLU A 134 21.32 -49.57 -27.90
N LEU A 135 20.50 -50.37 -27.21
CA LEU A 135 19.54 -49.95 -26.20
C LEU A 135 20.27 -49.77 -24.88
N CYS A 136 19.63 -49.09 -23.94
CA CYS A 136 20.20 -48.97 -22.60
C CYS A 136 19.79 -50.17 -21.75
N ASN A 137 20.39 -51.33 -22.03
CA ASN A 137 20.10 -52.62 -21.38
C ASN A 137 21.35 -53.33 -20.83
N GLY A 138 22.56 -52.82 -21.11
CA GLY A 138 23.83 -53.39 -20.67
C GLY A 138 24.31 -54.60 -21.49
N LEU A 139 23.76 -54.81 -22.68
CA LEU A 139 24.19 -55.78 -23.68
C LEU A 139 24.85 -55.04 -24.87
N ASP A 140 25.60 -55.77 -25.68
CA ASP A 140 26.20 -55.30 -26.94
C ASP A 140 25.20 -55.67 -28.05
N ASP A 141 24.10 -54.93 -28.13
CA ASP A 141 22.92 -55.25 -28.95
C ASP A 141 23.23 -55.17 -30.46
N ASP A 142 24.23 -54.35 -30.83
CA ASP A 142 24.69 -54.20 -32.22
C ASP A 142 25.97 -55.01 -32.55
N CYS A 143 26.48 -55.80 -31.59
CA CYS A 143 27.73 -56.59 -31.66
C CYS A 143 28.97 -55.76 -32.11
N ASP A 144 29.01 -54.44 -31.90
CA ASP A 144 30.20 -53.59 -31.99
C ASP A 144 30.59 -53.04 -30.60
N PRO A 145 31.59 -53.63 -29.92
CA PRO A 145 32.02 -53.22 -28.57
C PRO A 145 32.74 -51.86 -28.52
N SER A 146 32.70 -51.07 -29.59
CA SER A 146 33.06 -49.66 -29.61
C SER A 146 31.87 -48.70 -29.60
N THR A 147 30.65 -49.20 -29.83
CA THR A 147 29.39 -48.53 -29.58
C THR A 147 29.12 -48.48 -28.06
N PRO A 148 28.70 -47.34 -27.48
CA PRO A 148 28.34 -47.28 -26.05
C PRO A 148 26.87 -47.66 -25.80
N ASP A 149 26.63 -48.52 -24.80
CA ASP A 149 25.33 -48.85 -24.16
C ASP A 149 24.36 -47.66 -24.15
N GLY A 150 23.16 -47.87 -24.72
CA GLY A 150 22.12 -46.86 -24.90
C GLY A 150 22.38 -45.78 -25.97
N SER A 151 23.46 -45.82 -26.76
CA SER A 151 23.76 -44.71 -27.69
C SER A 151 22.73 -44.49 -28.80
N ALA A 152 21.85 -45.48 -29.07
CA ALA A 152 20.73 -45.36 -29.99
C ALA A 152 19.37 -45.07 -29.31
N GLU A 153 19.32 -45.01 -27.97
CA GLU A 153 18.09 -44.72 -27.22
C GLU A 153 17.56 -43.31 -27.51
N VAL A 154 16.30 -43.22 -27.92
CA VAL A 154 15.65 -41.95 -28.29
C VAL A 154 15.41 -41.05 -27.06
N THR A 155 15.38 -41.66 -25.89
CA THR A 155 15.19 -41.00 -24.59
C THR A 155 16.51 -40.50 -23.98
N LEU A 156 17.65 -41.02 -24.41
CA LEU A 156 18.96 -40.68 -23.85
C LEU A 156 19.30 -39.19 -24.09
N GLY A 157 19.66 -38.47 -23.03
CA GLY A 157 19.89 -37.02 -23.08
C GLY A 157 18.61 -36.17 -23.07
N GLY A 158 17.42 -36.77 -22.98
CA GLY A 158 16.18 -36.08 -22.68
C GLY A 158 16.05 -35.74 -21.19
N SER A 159 15.20 -34.78 -20.84
CA SER A 159 14.87 -34.49 -19.44
C SER A 159 14.13 -35.68 -18.80
N CYS A 160 14.49 -35.96 -17.55
CA CYS A 160 13.78 -36.91 -16.68
C CYS A 160 13.15 -36.16 -15.51
N ASP A 161 12.12 -36.78 -14.96
CA ASP A 161 11.12 -36.22 -14.04
C ASP A 161 10.48 -37.45 -13.37
N ASP A 162 10.53 -37.56 -12.04
CA ASP A 162 9.84 -38.62 -11.30
C ASP A 162 8.33 -38.29 -11.17
N ASP A 163 7.49 -39.19 -10.62
CA ASP A 163 6.03 -38.99 -10.49
C ASP A 163 5.63 -38.01 -9.35
N ASP A 164 6.50 -37.06 -8.95
CA ASP A 164 6.20 -36.04 -7.94
C ASP A 164 5.38 -34.85 -8.53
N PRO A 165 4.53 -34.18 -7.74
CA PRO A 165 3.87 -32.94 -8.16
C PRO A 165 4.74 -31.67 -8.21
N ASP A 166 6.00 -31.66 -7.76
CA ASP A 166 6.90 -30.51 -8.00
C ASP A 166 7.23 -30.36 -9.50
N LEU A 167 7.33 -29.12 -9.97
CA LEU A 167 7.27 -28.81 -11.42
C LEU A 167 8.66 -28.81 -12.08
N CYS A 168 9.59 -29.62 -11.56
CA CYS A 168 11.03 -29.43 -11.69
C CYS A 168 11.72 -30.71 -12.19
N PRO A 169 12.33 -30.70 -13.40
CA PRO A 169 12.95 -31.91 -13.94
C PRO A 169 14.13 -32.41 -13.09
N ASP A 170 13.98 -33.60 -12.50
CA ASP A 170 14.96 -34.32 -11.68
C ASP A 170 16.33 -34.55 -12.34
N GLY A 171 16.42 -34.37 -13.66
CA GLY A 171 17.70 -34.25 -14.34
C GLY A 171 17.65 -34.60 -15.82
N THR A 172 18.65 -35.35 -16.27
CA THR A 172 18.74 -35.87 -17.65
C THR A 172 18.82 -37.40 -17.63
N TRP A 173 18.07 -38.06 -18.52
CA TRP A 173 18.19 -39.50 -18.76
C TRP A 173 19.61 -39.83 -19.24
N SER A 174 20.30 -40.66 -18.47
CA SER A 174 21.61 -41.23 -18.82
C SER A 174 21.53 -42.75 -18.87
N CYS A 175 22.43 -43.40 -19.60
CA CYS A 175 22.57 -44.84 -19.53
C CYS A 175 23.62 -45.19 -18.47
N ALA A 176 23.22 -45.96 -17.46
CA ALA A 176 24.08 -46.37 -16.36
C ALA A 176 23.69 -47.77 -15.86
N ASP A 177 24.67 -48.66 -15.72
CA ASP A 177 24.48 -50.03 -15.22
C ASP A 177 23.39 -50.83 -15.99
N GLY A 178 23.25 -50.62 -17.30
CA GLY A 178 22.29 -51.32 -18.16
C GLY A 178 20.83 -50.90 -17.96
N ALA A 179 20.57 -49.68 -17.52
CA ALA A 179 19.24 -49.09 -17.47
C ALA A 179 19.29 -47.56 -17.63
N LEU A 180 18.21 -46.99 -18.17
CA LEU A 180 18.02 -45.54 -18.16
C LEU A 180 17.88 -45.05 -16.72
N SER A 181 18.81 -44.21 -16.30
CA SER A 181 18.89 -43.64 -14.96
C SER A 181 18.85 -42.12 -15.06
N CYS A 182 17.90 -41.52 -14.36
CA CYS A 182 17.82 -40.07 -14.21
C CYS A 182 19.00 -39.59 -13.37
N VAL A 183 19.83 -38.70 -13.93
CA VAL A 183 20.99 -38.15 -13.22
C VAL A 183 21.02 -36.62 -13.29
N GLY A 184 21.18 -36.00 -12.11
CA GLY A 184 21.61 -34.63 -11.97
C GLY A 184 20.51 -33.56 -11.88
N GLY A 185 19.70 -33.61 -10.82
CA GLY A 185 19.02 -32.44 -10.28
C GLY A 185 20.05 -31.53 -9.60
N GLY A 186 20.43 -30.44 -10.27
CA GLY A 186 21.59 -29.63 -9.88
C GLY A 186 21.20 -28.38 -9.11
N THR A 187 21.38 -28.41 -7.77
CA THR A 187 21.38 -27.24 -6.85
C THR A 187 20.38 -26.15 -7.25
N SER A 188 19.14 -26.34 -6.85
CA SER A 188 18.07 -25.39 -7.15
C SER A 188 18.37 -24.00 -6.54
N PRO A 189 17.90 -22.91 -7.18
CA PRO A 189 18.12 -21.54 -6.71
C PRO A 189 17.40 -21.25 -5.38
N MET A 190 17.65 -20.05 -4.83
CA MET A 190 16.94 -19.53 -3.65
C MET A 190 15.42 -19.56 -3.84
N GLU A 191 14.69 -19.93 -2.78
CA GLU A 191 13.22 -19.98 -2.78
C GLU A 191 12.62 -18.56 -2.86
N LEU A 192 12.18 -18.17 -4.07
CA LEU A 192 11.56 -16.86 -4.31
C LEU A 192 10.06 -16.89 -4.04
N CYS A 193 9.47 -15.72 -3.86
CA CYS A 193 8.03 -15.61 -3.63
C CYS A 193 7.28 -15.56 -4.97
N ASN A 194 6.99 -16.73 -5.53
CA ASN A 194 6.35 -16.84 -6.84
C ASN A 194 5.24 -17.91 -6.93
N GLY A 195 5.03 -18.70 -5.86
CA GLY A 195 4.03 -19.77 -5.81
C GLY A 195 4.44 -21.07 -6.52
N VAL A 196 5.72 -21.24 -6.81
CA VAL A 196 6.38 -22.46 -7.28
C VAL A 196 7.51 -22.79 -6.30
N ASP A 197 7.73 -24.08 -6.08
CA ASP A 197 8.89 -24.60 -5.36
C ASP A 197 10.13 -24.38 -6.24
N ASP A 198 10.84 -23.27 -6.02
CA ASP A 198 12.04 -22.87 -6.75
C ASP A 198 13.27 -23.62 -6.22
N ASP A 199 13.28 -24.00 -4.93
CA ASP A 199 14.43 -24.64 -4.27
C ASP A 199 14.42 -26.18 -4.23
N CYS A 200 13.33 -26.82 -4.66
CA CYS A 200 13.08 -28.26 -4.67
C CYS A 200 13.17 -28.93 -3.28
N ASP A 201 12.81 -28.21 -2.22
CA ASP A 201 12.59 -28.77 -0.88
C ASP A 201 11.19 -28.37 -0.37
N PRO A 202 10.20 -29.29 -0.37
CA PRO A 202 8.82 -28.99 0.05
C PRO A 202 8.67 -28.74 1.57
N SER A 203 9.79 -28.62 2.30
CA SER A 203 9.83 -28.14 3.69
C SER A 203 10.26 -26.67 3.81
N THR A 204 10.84 -26.08 2.76
CA THR A 204 11.09 -24.64 2.63
C THR A 204 9.79 -23.94 2.16
N PRO A 205 9.30 -22.90 2.86
CA PRO A 205 8.12 -22.17 2.41
C PRO A 205 8.44 -21.19 1.25
N ASP A 206 7.52 -21.08 0.30
CA ASP A 206 7.43 -20.04 -0.75
C ASP A 206 7.89 -18.66 -0.25
N GLY A 207 8.90 -18.10 -0.93
CA GLY A 207 9.54 -16.84 -0.58
C GLY A 207 10.46 -16.83 0.65
N SER A 208 10.82 -17.98 1.24
CA SER A 208 11.62 -18.01 2.47
C SER A 208 13.08 -17.52 2.32
N GLU A 209 13.62 -17.50 1.10
CA GLU A 209 14.93 -16.89 0.79
C GLU A 209 14.84 -15.67 -0.15
N ASP A 210 13.62 -15.20 -0.47
CA ASP A 210 13.40 -14.07 -1.36
C ASP A 210 14.00 -12.76 -0.79
N PRO A 211 14.92 -12.08 -1.51
CA PRO A 211 15.54 -10.84 -1.04
C PRO A 211 14.58 -9.66 -0.79
N GLY A 212 13.34 -9.74 -1.29
CA GLY A 212 12.28 -8.78 -1.05
C GLY A 212 11.54 -9.01 0.28
N VAL A 213 11.52 -10.23 0.83
CA VAL A 213 10.81 -10.50 2.10
C VAL A 213 11.49 -9.77 3.26
N GLY A 214 10.70 -9.03 4.03
CA GLY A 214 11.17 -8.16 5.11
C GLY A 214 11.70 -6.80 4.65
N ALA A 215 11.68 -6.49 3.35
CA ALA A 215 11.83 -5.11 2.90
C ALA A 215 10.62 -4.28 3.35
N ALA A 216 10.85 -3.00 3.69
CA ALA A 216 9.78 -2.07 3.99
C ALA A 216 8.84 -1.94 2.78
N CYS A 217 7.54 -1.95 3.05
CA CYS A 217 6.51 -1.62 2.08
C CYS A 217 5.53 -0.62 2.67
N ASP A 218 4.82 -0.06 1.71
CA ASP A 218 3.77 0.93 1.76
C ASP A 218 2.69 0.36 0.82
N ASP A 219 1.43 0.67 1.11
CA ASP A 219 0.26 0.19 0.39
C ASP A 219 0.22 0.80 -1.03
N ALA A 220 -0.69 1.72 -1.25
CA ALA A 220 -0.81 2.52 -2.46
C ALA A 220 -1.44 3.88 -2.15
N ASP A 221 -1.41 4.30 -0.88
CA ASP A 221 -1.76 5.65 -0.49
C ASP A 221 -0.51 6.55 -0.44
N ALA A 222 -0.36 7.42 0.55
CA ALA A 222 0.55 8.56 0.44
C ALA A 222 0.97 9.14 1.80
N ASP A 223 1.14 8.29 2.82
CA ASP A 223 1.84 8.66 4.04
C ASP A 223 3.35 8.24 4.00
N LEU A 224 4.19 8.59 5.00
CA LEU A 224 5.65 8.38 5.04
C LEU A 224 6.06 7.35 6.09
N CYS A 225 5.08 6.81 6.81
CA CYS A 225 5.24 5.57 7.52
C CYS A 225 5.47 4.47 6.48
N ALA A 226 6.32 3.51 6.80
CA ALA A 226 6.25 2.24 6.09
C ALA A 226 5.18 1.42 6.80
N GLU A 227 3.98 1.32 6.22
CA GLU A 227 2.82 0.64 6.85
C GLU A 227 3.06 -0.85 7.09
N GLY A 228 4.06 -1.46 6.42
CA GLY A 228 4.37 -2.86 6.63
C GLY A 228 5.75 -3.34 6.18
N ALA A 229 5.85 -4.66 6.11
CA ALA A 229 6.97 -5.35 5.50
C ALA A 229 6.45 -6.35 4.45
N LEU A 230 7.15 -6.47 3.33
CA LEU A 230 6.79 -7.44 2.29
C LEU A 230 6.88 -8.84 2.88
N ALA A 231 5.82 -9.61 2.74
CA ALA A 231 5.77 -11.03 3.05
C ALA A 231 5.27 -11.80 1.84
N CYS A 232 5.62 -13.09 1.77
CA CYS A 232 5.06 -13.94 0.75
C CYS A 232 3.62 -14.35 1.14
N VAL A 233 2.66 -13.99 0.29
CA VAL A 233 1.23 -14.28 0.49
C VAL A 233 0.65 -14.82 -0.83
N ASP A 234 0.16 -16.05 -0.80
CA ASP A 234 -0.48 -16.72 -1.94
C ASP A 234 0.35 -16.69 -3.25
N GLY A 235 1.68 -16.84 -3.18
CA GLY A 235 2.57 -16.84 -4.35
C GLY A 235 3.01 -15.48 -4.87
N ALA A 236 2.87 -14.41 -4.08
CA ALA A 236 3.37 -13.08 -4.44
C ALA A 236 3.80 -12.27 -3.21
N LEU A 237 4.79 -11.39 -3.39
CA LEU A 237 5.16 -10.39 -2.39
C LEU A 237 3.99 -9.42 -2.19
N ALA A 238 3.42 -9.42 -0.99
CA ALA A 238 2.34 -8.52 -0.57
C ALA A 238 2.76 -7.75 0.68
N CYS A 239 2.29 -6.52 0.82
CA CYS A 239 2.48 -5.80 2.08
C CYS A 239 1.58 -6.40 3.16
N VAL A 240 2.15 -6.64 4.35
CA VAL A 240 1.40 -7.09 5.53
C VAL A 240 1.85 -6.28 6.75
N GLY A 241 0.89 -5.79 7.51
CA GLY A 241 1.15 -4.93 8.67
C GLY A 241 0.15 -3.78 8.80
N ASP A 242 -0.31 -3.28 7.65
CA ASP A 242 -1.28 -2.19 7.47
C ASP A 242 -2.48 -2.24 8.45
N ASP A 243 -2.72 -1.11 9.14
CA ASP A 243 -3.91 -0.83 9.95
C ASP A 243 -4.83 0.28 9.41
N GLY A 244 -4.50 0.87 8.25
CA GLY A 244 -5.43 1.61 7.38
C GLY A 244 -5.79 3.02 7.84
N ASP A 245 -4.78 3.85 8.11
CA ASP A 245 -4.97 5.26 8.47
C ASP A 245 -5.24 6.16 7.24
N GLN A 246 -5.62 7.42 7.47
CA GLN A 246 -6.34 8.24 6.50
C GLN A 246 -5.51 9.41 5.93
N PRO A 247 -5.77 9.86 4.68
CA PRO A 247 -5.21 11.10 4.10
C PRO A 247 -5.86 12.37 4.68
N ASP A 248 -6.09 12.36 6.00
CA ASP A 248 -6.64 13.41 6.84
C ASP A 248 -5.54 14.08 7.69
N GLU A 249 -4.35 13.46 7.78
CA GLU A 249 -3.19 13.96 8.53
C GLU A 249 -2.70 15.29 7.94
N VAL A 250 -2.60 16.29 8.80
CA VAL A 250 -2.15 17.64 8.47
C VAL A 250 -0.73 17.81 8.98
N GLU A 251 0.14 18.47 8.23
CA GLU A 251 1.52 18.70 8.68
C GLU A 251 1.55 19.58 9.93
N LEU A 252 1.68 18.96 11.11
CA LEU A 252 1.70 19.67 12.38
C LEU A 252 3.10 20.22 12.63
N CYS A 253 3.19 21.19 13.54
CA CYS A 253 4.50 21.71 13.92
C CYS A 253 5.08 20.87 15.08
N ASN A 254 5.59 19.70 14.75
CA ASN A 254 6.15 18.74 15.71
C ASN A 254 7.58 18.26 15.34
N GLY A 255 8.09 18.64 14.17
CA GLY A 255 9.42 18.25 13.67
C GLY A 255 9.50 16.80 13.17
N LEU A 256 8.36 16.18 12.90
CA LEU A 256 8.21 14.96 12.12
C LEU A 256 7.86 15.36 10.67
N ASP A 257 7.10 14.51 9.99
CA ASP A 257 6.68 14.64 8.60
C ASP A 257 5.33 13.89 8.58
N ASP A 258 4.30 14.58 9.06
CA ASP A 258 2.97 14.03 9.37
C ASP A 258 2.05 14.03 8.13
N ASP A 259 2.17 15.04 7.25
CA ASP A 259 1.50 15.03 5.92
C ASP A 259 2.28 14.25 4.85
N CYS A 260 3.48 13.84 5.22
CA CYS A 260 4.26 12.86 4.51
C CYS A 260 4.75 13.31 3.12
N ASP A 261 4.95 14.61 2.95
CA ASP A 261 5.79 15.17 1.88
C ASP A 261 7.03 15.83 2.52
N PRO A 262 8.25 15.26 2.35
CA PRO A 262 9.48 15.87 2.87
C PRO A 262 9.87 17.19 2.18
N GLY A 263 9.05 17.65 1.22
CA GLY A 263 9.03 18.98 0.65
C GLY A 263 8.06 19.97 1.33
N THR A 264 7.06 19.51 2.08
CA THR A 264 6.22 20.33 2.96
C THR A 264 7.06 20.79 4.17
N PRO A 265 7.11 22.10 4.47
CA PRO A 265 7.70 22.58 5.71
C PRO A 265 6.80 22.32 6.93
N ASP A 266 7.34 21.60 7.92
CA ASP A 266 6.95 21.52 9.34
C ASP A 266 5.97 22.62 9.78
N GLY A 267 4.77 22.20 10.18
CA GLY A 267 3.67 23.05 10.62
C GLY A 267 2.77 23.68 9.54
N MET A 268 2.95 23.43 8.24
CA MET A 268 2.10 24.04 7.20
C MET A 268 0.60 23.68 7.29
N GLY A 269 0.26 22.54 7.88
CA GLY A 269 -1.11 22.10 8.15
C GLY A 269 -1.64 22.47 9.55
N ASP A 270 -0.78 22.94 10.46
CA ASP A 270 -1.15 23.18 11.87
C ASP A 270 -2.28 24.23 11.99
N PRO A 271 -3.43 23.88 12.61
CA PRO A 271 -4.56 24.82 12.80
C PRO A 271 -4.24 26.07 13.65
N SER A 272 -3.05 26.13 14.25
CA SER A 272 -2.55 27.22 15.06
C SER A 272 -1.59 28.13 14.28
N LEU A 273 -0.99 27.68 13.16
CA LEU A 273 -0.01 28.46 12.41
C LEU A 273 -0.62 29.78 11.89
N GLY A 274 0.08 30.89 12.12
CA GLY A 274 -0.36 32.22 11.70
C GLY A 274 -1.52 32.80 12.51
N ARG A 275 -2.00 32.12 13.56
CA ARG A 275 -3.02 32.67 14.47
C ARG A 275 -2.40 33.61 15.50
N PRO A 276 -3.17 34.58 16.01
CA PRO A 276 -2.74 35.44 17.10
C PRO A 276 -2.34 34.63 18.36
N CYS A 277 -1.39 35.16 19.13
CA CYS A 277 -0.91 34.55 20.36
C CYS A 277 -0.41 35.59 21.37
N ASP A 278 -0.39 35.18 22.63
CA ASP A 278 -0.26 36.00 23.85
C ASP A 278 0.91 35.45 24.67
N GLY A 279 2.14 35.84 24.29
CA GLY A 279 3.42 35.18 24.55
C GLY A 279 3.55 34.27 25.79
N GLY A 280 4.05 34.87 26.86
CA GLY A 280 4.28 34.26 28.18
C GLY A 280 4.26 35.29 29.32
N ASP A 281 3.75 36.47 28.97
CA ASP A 281 3.56 37.72 29.69
C ASP A 281 2.29 37.59 30.55
N SER A 282 1.72 38.70 31.01
CA SER A 282 0.56 38.67 31.91
C SER A 282 -0.58 39.65 31.58
N ASP A 283 -0.38 40.50 30.59
CA ASP A 283 -1.35 41.44 29.99
C ASP A 283 -2.55 40.71 29.34
N ARG A 284 -2.30 39.67 28.53
CA ARG A 284 -3.28 38.93 27.71
C ARG A 284 -3.56 39.51 26.32
N CYS A 285 -2.60 40.20 25.74
CA CYS A 285 -2.75 40.74 24.40
C CYS A 285 -2.37 39.68 23.35
N GLU A 286 -3.27 39.33 22.43
CA GLU A 286 -2.95 38.45 21.28
C GLU A 286 -2.11 39.20 20.21
N GLU A 287 -1.02 39.88 20.60
CA GLU A 287 -0.20 40.72 19.70
C GLU A 287 0.88 39.94 18.93
N GLY A 288 1.27 38.77 19.44
CA GLY A 288 2.14 37.82 18.75
C GLY A 288 1.43 37.03 17.65
N MET A 289 2.23 36.27 16.88
CA MET A 289 1.74 35.28 15.94
C MET A 289 2.37 33.92 16.24
N TRP A 290 1.56 32.86 16.21
CA TRP A 290 2.03 31.49 16.27
C TRP A 290 2.82 31.15 14.99
N ILE A 291 4.09 30.81 15.16
CA ILE A 291 4.98 30.30 14.11
C ILE A 291 5.42 28.88 14.42
N CYS A 292 5.78 28.12 13.38
CA CYS A 292 6.56 26.93 13.56
C CYS A 292 8.06 27.27 13.59
N ASP A 293 8.76 26.92 14.66
CA ASP A 293 10.20 27.12 14.82
C ASP A 293 10.86 25.81 15.30
N SER A 294 11.50 25.12 14.35
CA SER A 294 12.34 23.94 14.63
C SER A 294 11.58 22.78 15.30
N GLY A 295 10.41 22.38 14.77
CA GLY A 295 9.59 21.30 15.30
C GLY A 295 8.77 21.64 16.53
N SER A 296 8.44 22.92 16.75
CA SER A 296 7.60 23.32 17.88
C SER A 296 6.88 24.64 17.63
N MET A 297 5.58 24.66 17.97
CA MET A 297 4.79 25.89 17.94
C MET A 297 5.32 26.91 18.94
N ARG A 298 5.70 28.07 18.41
CA ARG A 298 6.28 29.18 19.15
C ARG A 298 5.47 30.44 18.90
N CYS A 299 5.13 31.15 19.96
CA CYS A 299 4.62 32.52 19.84
C CYS A 299 5.79 33.48 19.51
N THR A 300 5.61 34.37 18.52
CA THR A 300 6.62 35.42 18.20
C THR A 300 6.66 36.56 19.20
N ASP A 301 5.72 36.58 20.14
CA ASP A 301 5.62 37.64 21.12
C ASP A 301 6.84 37.71 22.04
N GLY A 302 7.07 38.91 22.52
CA GLY A 302 8.18 39.34 23.36
C GLY A 302 8.14 40.85 23.58
N SER A 303 6.92 41.39 23.68
CA SER A 303 6.64 42.75 24.15
C SER A 303 6.91 42.81 25.67
N GLY A 304 6.06 43.48 26.43
CA GLY A 304 6.11 43.44 27.89
C GLY A 304 5.14 44.43 28.53
N ASP A 305 4.52 43.98 29.62
CA ASP A 305 3.23 44.38 30.23
C ASP A 305 3.03 45.88 30.60
N SER A 306 3.38 46.86 29.76
CA SER A 306 3.74 48.19 30.31
C SER A 306 3.67 49.47 29.45
N ILE A 307 3.02 49.50 28.27
CA ILE A 307 2.86 50.77 27.52
C ILE A 307 1.41 51.00 27.07
N GLU A 308 0.59 51.46 28.02
CA GLU A 308 -0.61 52.23 27.78
C GLU A 308 -0.31 53.52 26.98
N SER A 309 -0.58 53.49 25.67
CA SER A 309 -0.51 54.67 24.81
C SER A 309 -1.91 55.19 24.58
N CYS A 310 -2.12 56.48 24.86
CA CYS A 310 -3.46 57.07 24.92
C CYS A 310 -4.07 57.26 23.52
N ASN A 311 -4.58 56.16 22.98
CA ASN A 311 -4.81 55.90 21.58
C ASN A 311 -6.23 55.35 21.30
N GLY A 312 -7.00 55.06 22.36
CA GLY A 312 -8.35 54.50 22.30
C GLY A 312 -8.39 52.97 22.24
N LEU A 313 -7.28 52.29 22.53
CA LEU A 313 -7.14 50.84 22.63
C LEU A 313 -6.70 50.46 24.06
N ASP A 314 -6.98 49.21 24.43
CA ASP A 314 -6.49 48.55 25.64
C ASP A 314 -5.11 47.98 25.29
N ASP A 315 -4.04 48.76 25.50
CA ASP A 315 -2.67 48.44 25.05
C ASP A 315 -1.95 47.50 26.07
N ASP A 316 -2.42 47.41 27.32
CA ASP A 316 -1.95 46.44 28.34
C ASP A 316 -2.99 45.36 28.75
N CYS A 317 -4.13 45.31 28.06
CA CYS A 317 -5.16 44.27 28.13
C CYS A 317 -5.78 44.02 29.53
N ASP A 318 -5.73 45.01 30.44
CA ASP A 318 -6.36 44.95 31.78
C ASP A 318 -7.90 44.99 31.74
N GLY A 319 -8.49 45.33 30.59
CA GLY A 319 -9.93 45.51 30.39
C GLY A 319 -10.40 46.96 30.61
N SER A 320 -9.45 47.88 30.77
CA SER A 320 -9.62 49.32 30.78
C SER A 320 -9.10 49.89 29.44
N VAL A 321 -9.10 51.21 29.26
CA VAL A 321 -8.59 51.88 28.05
C VAL A 321 -8.00 53.22 28.47
N ASP A 322 -6.73 53.48 28.13
CA ASP A 322 -6.01 54.73 28.34
C ASP A 322 -5.84 55.16 29.85
N GLU A 323 -5.82 54.25 30.83
CA GLU A 323 -5.73 54.56 32.28
C GLU A 323 -4.30 54.75 32.83
N GLY A 324 -3.29 54.50 32.01
CA GLY A 324 -1.87 54.70 32.33
C GLY A 324 -1.43 56.13 32.70
N ALA A 325 -0.33 56.24 33.45
CA ALA A 325 0.23 57.52 33.93
C ALA A 325 0.79 58.44 32.83
N GLY A 326 0.79 58.01 31.57
CA GLY A 326 1.11 58.83 30.40
C GLY A 326 -0.06 59.71 29.93
N CYS A 327 -1.29 59.41 30.37
CA CYS A 327 -2.46 59.93 29.69
C CYS A 327 -2.94 61.32 30.13
N PRO A 328 -3.22 62.22 29.17
CA PRO A 328 -3.68 63.56 29.49
C PRO A 328 -5.17 63.50 29.86
N CYS A 329 -5.55 64.22 30.92
CA CYS A 329 -6.88 64.23 31.51
C CYS A 329 -7.25 62.89 32.22
N THR A 330 -8.53 62.62 32.45
CA THR A 330 -8.99 61.47 33.25
C THR A 330 -9.78 60.49 32.39
N HIS A 331 -9.32 59.25 32.31
CA HIS A 331 -9.93 58.20 31.48
C HIS A 331 -10.90 57.32 32.25
N ARG A 332 -11.94 56.82 31.58
CA ARG A 332 -12.98 55.92 32.12
C ARG A 332 -13.60 55.10 31.00
N VAL A 333 -13.82 53.81 31.24
CA VAL A 333 -14.72 52.97 30.43
C VAL A 333 -16.14 53.00 31.02
N ASN A 334 -17.15 53.16 30.17
CA ASN A 334 -18.55 53.09 30.58
C ASN A 334 -18.99 51.62 30.72
N PRO A 335 -19.35 51.14 31.93
CA PRO A 335 -19.63 49.72 32.19
C PRO A 335 -20.96 49.23 31.62
N ASN A 336 -21.74 50.07 30.93
CA ASN A 336 -23.02 49.70 30.32
C ASN A 336 -22.89 49.24 28.87
N ASP A 337 -21.85 49.70 28.17
CA ASP A 337 -21.64 49.55 26.72
C ASP A 337 -20.18 49.30 26.33
N GLY A 338 -19.21 49.56 27.22
CA GLY A 338 -17.79 49.33 26.99
C GLY A 338 -17.07 50.49 26.30
N HIS A 339 -17.75 51.61 26.05
CA HIS A 339 -17.13 52.75 25.36
C HIS A 339 -16.11 53.46 26.28
N GLY A 340 -14.92 53.78 25.75
CA GLY A 340 -13.89 54.56 26.44
C GLY A 340 -14.13 56.06 26.34
N PHE A 341 -13.90 56.80 27.43
CA PHE A 341 -14.13 58.25 27.52
C PHE A 341 -12.97 58.99 28.20
N ILE A 342 -12.62 60.17 27.65
CA ILE A 342 -11.63 61.10 28.23
C ILE A 342 -12.34 62.31 28.82
N PHE A 343 -12.10 62.60 30.10
CA PHE A 343 -12.67 63.72 30.83
C PHE A 343 -11.63 64.80 31.13
N CYS A 344 -11.54 65.82 30.28
CA CYS A 344 -10.66 66.98 30.45
C CYS A 344 -11.24 68.05 31.38
N GLY A 345 -11.22 67.74 32.69
CA GLY A 345 -11.78 68.56 33.76
C GLY A 345 -10.85 69.59 34.41
N GLY A 346 -9.55 69.58 34.11
CA GLY A 346 -8.56 70.39 34.80
C GLY A 346 -8.66 71.89 34.48
N TRP A 347 -8.05 72.71 35.34
CA TRP A 347 -8.08 74.17 35.20
C TRP A 347 -7.31 74.68 33.98
N GLY A 348 -6.34 73.91 33.47
CA GLY A 348 -5.58 74.22 32.26
C GLY A 348 -6.18 73.67 30.97
N ASP A 349 -7.20 72.81 31.06
CA ASP A 349 -7.69 72.02 29.92
C ASP A 349 -8.87 72.66 29.20
N GLN A 350 -9.39 73.78 29.72
CA GLN A 350 -10.58 74.44 29.20
C GLN A 350 -10.33 75.02 27.79
N ARG A 351 -11.24 74.76 26.84
CA ARG A 351 -11.08 75.02 25.40
C ARG A 351 -12.36 75.56 24.78
N SER A 352 -12.24 76.24 23.63
CA SER A 352 -13.41 76.45 22.76
C SER A 352 -13.94 75.10 22.28
N TRP A 353 -15.21 75.02 21.87
CA TRP A 353 -15.78 73.75 21.38
C TRP A 353 -14.97 73.18 20.20
N THR A 354 -14.48 74.04 19.31
CA THR A 354 -13.67 73.61 18.15
C THR A 354 -12.28 73.15 18.59
N ASP A 355 -11.62 73.85 19.51
CA ASP A 355 -10.32 73.43 20.05
C ASP A 355 -10.41 72.13 20.88
N ALA A 356 -11.55 71.89 21.55
CA ALA A 356 -11.83 70.66 22.28
C ALA A 356 -11.98 69.47 21.33
N ARG A 357 -12.80 69.62 20.29
CA ARG A 357 -12.96 68.62 19.22
C ARG A 357 -11.65 68.27 18.53
N ASP A 358 -10.89 69.30 18.15
CA ASP A 358 -9.62 69.10 17.47
C ASP A 358 -8.53 68.56 18.42
N TRP A 359 -8.72 68.67 19.74
CA TRP A 359 -7.89 67.99 20.75
C TRP A 359 -8.22 66.50 20.87
N CYS A 360 -9.51 66.12 20.90
CA CYS A 360 -9.93 64.71 20.94
C CYS A 360 -9.40 63.96 19.71
N ARG A 361 -9.60 64.55 18.51
CA ARG A 361 -9.09 64.01 17.23
C ARG A 361 -7.57 64.07 17.09
N GLY A 362 -6.92 64.99 17.78
CA GLY A 362 -5.53 65.36 17.55
C GLY A 362 -4.53 64.33 18.07
N GLY A 363 -3.47 64.05 17.31
CA GLY A 363 -2.39 63.15 17.75
C GLY A 363 -2.64 61.66 17.48
N GLY A 364 -3.70 61.30 16.76
CA GLY A 364 -3.99 59.92 16.37
C GLY A 364 -4.74 59.11 17.43
N ARG A 365 -5.37 59.76 18.41
CA ARG A 365 -5.96 59.07 19.57
C ARG A 365 -7.25 58.28 19.31
N GLY A 366 -7.80 58.27 18.09
CA GLY A 366 -9.11 57.65 17.83
C GLY A 366 -10.35 58.34 18.44
N TYR A 367 -10.19 59.37 19.29
CA TYR A 367 -11.31 60.03 19.99
C TYR A 367 -12.02 61.16 19.22
N GLU A 368 -13.27 61.40 19.59
CA GLU A 368 -14.13 62.50 19.15
C GLU A 368 -14.76 63.20 20.37
N LEU A 369 -15.32 64.42 20.26
CA LEU A 369 -16.16 64.97 21.33
C LEU A 369 -17.37 64.05 21.57
N ALA A 370 -17.62 63.72 22.84
CA ALA A 370 -18.54 62.65 23.22
C ALA A 370 -19.93 62.78 22.59
N ARG A 371 -20.38 61.69 21.99
CA ARG A 371 -21.76 61.47 21.60
C ARG A 371 -22.55 61.04 22.84
N VAL A 372 -23.87 61.17 22.78
CA VAL A 372 -24.76 60.70 23.85
C VAL A 372 -26.02 60.17 23.20
N ASP A 373 -26.12 58.86 23.06
CA ASP A 373 -27.26 58.18 22.44
C ASP A 373 -28.33 57.77 23.45
N SER A 374 -28.04 57.77 24.76
CA SER A 374 -29.02 57.35 25.76
C SER A 374 -29.03 58.15 27.06
N ARG A 375 -30.16 58.07 27.75
CA ARG A 375 -30.32 58.56 29.13
C ARG A 375 -29.52 57.75 30.16
N VAL A 376 -29.10 56.52 29.84
CA VAL A 376 -28.32 55.69 30.75
C VAL A 376 -26.88 56.19 30.77
N GLU A 377 -26.29 56.29 29.58
CA GLU A 377 -25.01 56.92 29.29
C GLU A 377 -24.92 58.36 29.84
N MET A 378 -25.88 59.24 29.53
CA MET A 378 -25.88 60.62 30.05
C MET A 378 -25.85 60.69 31.59
N ARG A 379 -26.45 59.72 32.28
CA ARG A 379 -26.41 59.66 33.75
C ARG A 379 -25.06 59.18 34.27
N TRP A 380 -24.42 58.25 33.55
CA TRP A 380 -23.07 57.79 33.89
C TRP A 380 -22.05 58.91 33.64
N ILE A 381 -22.13 59.59 32.49
CA ILE A 381 -21.33 60.77 32.16
C ILE A 381 -21.51 61.85 33.24
N ASP A 382 -22.74 62.28 33.58
CA ASP A 382 -23.02 63.27 34.65
C ASP A 382 -22.34 62.92 35.98
N GLN A 383 -22.34 61.64 36.35
CA GLN A 383 -21.66 61.17 37.55
C GLN A 383 -20.14 61.37 37.47
N GLN A 384 -19.50 61.05 36.32
CA GLN A 384 -18.08 61.32 36.12
C GLN A 384 -17.78 62.83 36.15
N LEU A 385 -18.66 63.68 35.60
CA LEU A 385 -18.47 65.14 35.62
C LEU A 385 -18.46 65.70 37.06
N ASP A 386 -19.41 65.24 37.89
CA ASP A 386 -19.55 65.60 39.31
C ASP A 386 -18.34 65.10 40.12
N ASP A 387 -17.89 63.86 39.89
CA ASP A 387 -16.74 63.26 40.57
C ASP A 387 -15.39 63.94 40.19
N ILE A 388 -15.23 64.41 38.95
CA ILE A 388 -13.95 64.95 38.43
C ILE A 388 -13.81 66.45 38.64
N ALA A 389 -14.84 67.25 38.34
CA ALA A 389 -14.79 68.72 38.45
C ALA A 389 -15.95 69.32 39.23
N GLY A 390 -16.89 68.50 39.71
CA GLY A 390 -18.12 68.94 40.34
C GLY A 390 -19.02 69.70 39.36
N ASN A 391 -19.76 70.65 39.91
CA ASN A 391 -20.72 71.48 39.19
C ASN A 391 -20.02 72.51 38.26
N ARG A 392 -19.53 72.04 37.11
CA ARG A 392 -18.85 72.78 36.04
C ARG A 392 -19.44 72.38 34.69
N ARG A 393 -19.34 73.24 33.69
CA ARG A 393 -19.85 72.97 32.33
C ARG A 393 -18.83 72.21 31.49
N TRP A 394 -19.32 71.33 30.62
CA TRP A 394 -18.51 70.41 29.80
C TRP A 394 -19.07 70.27 28.38
N TRP A 395 -18.28 70.60 27.36
CA TRP A 395 -18.60 70.36 25.95
C TRP A 395 -18.81 68.88 25.65
N ILE A 396 -19.81 68.63 24.79
CA ILE A 396 -20.09 67.36 24.11
C ILE A 396 -20.18 67.58 22.59
N GLY A 397 -20.29 66.52 21.79
CA GLY A 397 -20.25 66.60 20.33
C GLY A 397 -21.49 67.22 19.65
N ALA A 398 -22.56 67.46 20.40
CA ALA A 398 -23.78 68.06 19.85
C ALA A 398 -23.57 69.54 19.47
N ASN A 399 -24.04 69.91 18.29
CA ASN A 399 -23.97 71.27 17.73
C ASN A 399 -24.99 71.44 16.58
N ASP A 400 -25.47 72.64 16.31
CA ASP A 400 -26.37 72.94 15.17
C ASP A 400 -25.79 73.97 14.19
N ARG A 401 -24.47 74.22 14.27
CA ARG A 401 -23.62 75.05 13.39
C ARG A 401 -23.85 74.91 11.87
N ALA A 402 -24.45 73.79 11.44
CA ALA A 402 -24.78 73.52 10.05
C ALA A 402 -26.19 74.02 9.64
N ALA A 403 -27.13 74.04 10.58
CA ALA A 403 -28.51 74.48 10.41
C ALA A 403 -29.18 74.72 11.78
N GLU A 404 -29.31 76.00 12.16
CA GLU A 404 -30.08 76.52 13.31
C GLU A 404 -31.28 75.64 13.70
N GLY A 405 -31.34 75.26 14.98
CA GLY A 405 -32.38 74.42 15.57
C GLY A 405 -32.34 72.94 15.14
N THR A 406 -31.31 72.51 14.41
CA THR A 406 -31.15 71.14 13.90
C THR A 406 -29.84 70.53 14.40
N TYR A 407 -29.83 70.11 15.66
CA TYR A 407 -28.66 69.54 16.31
C TYR A 407 -28.19 68.22 15.68
N ALA A 408 -26.89 68.16 15.44
CA ALA A 408 -26.16 67.01 14.95
C ALA A 408 -24.92 66.76 15.82
N TRP A 409 -24.39 65.55 15.73
CA TRP A 409 -23.10 65.18 16.28
C TRP A 409 -21.96 65.65 15.37
N THR A 410 -20.73 65.51 15.85
CA THR A 410 -19.48 65.90 15.18
C THR A 410 -19.18 65.16 13.87
N ASP A 411 -19.81 64.01 13.66
CA ASP A 411 -19.80 63.22 12.41
C ASP A 411 -20.89 63.65 11.40
N GLY A 412 -21.81 64.53 11.81
CA GLY A 412 -22.96 64.99 11.03
C GLY A 412 -24.23 64.13 11.19
N SER A 413 -24.23 63.09 12.01
CA SER A 413 -25.44 62.32 12.35
C SER A 413 -26.38 63.13 13.24
N SER A 414 -27.70 62.94 13.12
CA SER A 414 -28.67 63.75 13.87
C SER A 414 -28.72 63.39 15.36
N ALA A 415 -28.78 64.39 16.24
CA ALA A 415 -28.91 64.22 17.68
C ALA A 415 -30.34 63.76 18.06
N THR A 416 -30.60 62.45 17.96
CA THR A 416 -31.93 61.87 18.22
C THR A 416 -32.28 61.74 19.70
N TYR A 417 -31.28 61.54 20.56
CA TYR A 417 -31.39 61.74 22.01
C TYR A 417 -30.95 63.16 22.35
N THR A 418 -31.71 63.82 23.25
CA THR A 418 -31.37 65.14 23.80
C THR A 418 -31.74 65.19 25.29
N ASN A 419 -31.00 65.96 26.08
CA ASN A 419 -31.24 66.12 27.52
C ASN A 419 -31.31 67.61 27.94
N TRP A 420 -31.92 68.46 27.10
CA TRP A 420 -32.06 69.89 27.33
C TRP A 420 -32.64 70.25 28.71
N ARG A 421 -32.11 71.33 29.30
CA ARG A 421 -32.64 71.95 30.51
C ARG A 421 -33.96 72.69 30.27
N SER A 422 -34.68 73.02 31.34
CA SER A 422 -35.97 73.71 31.30
C SER A 422 -35.85 75.15 30.80
N GLY A 423 -35.89 75.33 29.48
CA GLY A 423 -35.74 76.62 28.81
C GLY A 423 -34.90 76.52 27.53
N GLU A 424 -34.12 75.45 27.43
CA GLU A 424 -33.13 75.23 26.38
C GLU A 424 -33.66 74.26 25.29
N PRO A 425 -33.13 74.32 24.06
CA PRO A 425 -32.19 75.34 23.59
C PRO A 425 -32.88 76.70 23.39
N ASN A 426 -32.18 77.79 23.72
CA ASN A 426 -32.74 79.14 23.73
C ASN A 426 -32.16 80.08 22.66
N ASN A 427 -31.01 79.72 22.06
CA ASN A 427 -30.18 80.50 21.15
C ASN A 427 -29.98 81.96 21.61
N ALA A 428 -29.42 82.16 22.81
CA ALA A 428 -29.23 83.49 23.42
C ALA A 428 -28.00 84.24 22.90
N GLY A 429 -27.86 84.29 21.57
CA GLY A 429 -26.89 85.14 20.89
C GLY A 429 -26.01 84.41 19.86
N ASP A 430 -26.59 83.54 19.03
CA ASP A 430 -25.87 82.67 18.07
C ASP A 430 -25.10 81.56 18.82
N GLU A 431 -25.83 80.71 19.54
CA GLU A 431 -25.29 79.70 20.48
C GLU A 431 -25.27 78.27 19.91
N ASP A 432 -24.45 78.03 18.87
CA ASP A 432 -24.49 76.80 18.07
C ASP A 432 -23.92 75.50 18.72
N CYS A 433 -23.37 75.54 19.94
CA CYS A 433 -22.60 74.44 20.53
C CYS A 433 -23.16 73.97 21.89
N VAL A 434 -23.12 72.66 22.17
CA VAL A 434 -23.77 72.11 23.38
C VAL A 434 -22.76 71.73 24.46
N HIS A 435 -22.97 72.26 25.67
CA HIS A 435 -22.38 71.71 26.88
C HIS A 435 -23.41 71.07 27.80
N VAL A 436 -22.95 70.11 28.59
CA VAL A 436 -23.62 69.65 29.80
C VAL A 436 -23.39 70.71 30.87
N ASP A 437 -24.47 71.26 31.43
CA ASP A 437 -24.45 72.08 32.63
C ASP A 437 -25.08 71.29 33.80
N PRO A 438 -24.28 70.63 34.65
CA PRO A 438 -24.75 69.87 35.81
C PRO A 438 -25.32 70.76 36.93
N GLN A 439 -25.48 72.07 36.71
CA GLN A 439 -25.99 73.01 37.69
C GLN A 439 -27.49 72.85 37.96
N SER A 440 -27.83 71.84 38.76
CA SER A 440 -29.19 71.58 39.22
C SER A 440 -29.74 72.76 40.03
N ASP A 441 -30.74 73.44 39.46
CA ASP A 441 -31.58 74.44 40.13
C ASP A 441 -32.72 73.78 40.95
N GLY A 442 -32.74 72.45 41.02
CA GLY A 442 -33.80 71.64 41.62
C GLY A 442 -35.02 71.36 40.73
N ARG A 443 -35.01 71.80 39.45
CA ARG A 443 -36.08 71.56 38.47
C ARG A 443 -35.61 70.69 37.32
N ASP A 444 -34.35 70.85 36.91
CA ASP A 444 -33.76 70.14 35.78
C ASP A 444 -33.32 68.70 36.11
N THR A 445 -33.25 67.86 35.08
CA THR A 445 -32.57 66.57 35.14
C THR A 445 -31.05 66.74 35.25
N ARG A 446 -30.40 65.89 36.06
CA ARG A 446 -28.95 65.66 36.01
C ARG A 446 -28.48 65.39 34.57
N GLY A 447 -27.27 65.84 34.24
CA GLY A 447 -26.71 65.83 32.90
C GLY A 447 -27.39 66.79 31.93
N GLY A 448 -28.07 67.83 32.42
CA GLY A 448 -28.86 68.75 31.61
C GLY A 448 -28.02 69.50 30.58
N TRP A 449 -28.52 69.65 29.35
CA TRP A 449 -27.82 70.35 28.26
C TRP A 449 -28.25 71.80 28.15
N ASN A 450 -27.29 72.65 27.79
CA ASN A 450 -27.46 74.04 27.43
C ASN A 450 -26.72 74.30 26.12
N ASP A 451 -27.36 75.00 25.19
CA ASP A 451 -26.75 75.56 24.01
C ASP A 451 -25.96 76.82 24.39
N ALA A 452 -24.79 77.00 23.79
CA ALA A 452 -23.81 77.98 24.24
C ALA A 452 -22.91 78.48 23.10
N ASP A 453 -22.45 79.73 23.20
CA ASP A 453 -21.41 80.29 22.33
C ASP A 453 -20.19 79.34 22.26
N CYS A 454 -19.95 78.77 21.08
CA CYS A 454 -18.85 77.85 20.77
C CYS A 454 -17.45 78.38 21.15
N GLY A 455 -17.29 79.70 21.30
CA GLY A 455 -16.07 80.37 21.72
C GLY A 455 -15.82 80.35 23.23
N LEU A 456 -16.78 79.92 24.06
CA LEU A 456 -16.58 79.78 25.50
C LEU A 456 -15.51 78.73 25.83
N SER A 457 -14.69 79.04 26.85
CA SER A 457 -13.67 78.13 27.36
C SER A 457 -14.23 77.28 28.49
N ASP A 458 -14.78 76.12 28.14
CA ASP A 458 -15.32 75.13 29.07
C ASP A 458 -14.48 73.83 29.04
N ARG A 459 -14.76 72.91 29.96
CA ARG A 459 -14.18 71.55 29.97
C ARG A 459 -14.78 70.75 28.81
N PHE A 460 -14.29 69.54 28.56
CA PHE A 460 -14.86 68.71 27.51
C PHE A 460 -14.70 67.22 27.80
N VAL A 461 -15.60 66.43 27.21
CA VAL A 461 -15.57 64.97 27.24
C VAL A 461 -15.28 64.48 25.82
N CYS A 462 -14.31 63.59 25.67
CA CYS A 462 -14.12 62.82 24.46
C CYS A 462 -14.66 61.39 24.64
N GLU A 463 -15.05 60.74 23.55
CA GLU A 463 -15.46 59.34 23.45
C GLU A 463 -14.66 58.67 22.34
N ALA A 464 -14.29 57.41 22.52
CA ALA A 464 -13.56 56.63 21.51
C ALA A 464 -14.42 56.47 20.25
N GLY A 465 -13.79 56.52 19.07
CA GLY A 465 -14.48 56.22 17.83
C GLY A 465 -14.96 54.75 17.78
N PRO A 466 -16.12 54.48 17.15
CA PRO A 466 -16.65 53.13 16.96
C PRO A 466 -15.91 52.32 15.88
#